data_AF-A0A821RG12-F1
#
_entry.id   AF-A0A821RG12-F1
#
_cell.length_a   1.000
_cell.length_b   1.000
_cell.length_c   1.000
_cell.angle_alpha   90.00
_cell.angle_beta   90.00
_cell.angle_gamma   90.00
#
_symmetry.space_group_name_H-M   'P 1'
#
loop_
_entity.id
_entity.type
_entity.pdbx_description
1 polymer ?
#
loop_
_entity_poly.entity_id
_entity_poly.type
_entity_poly.pdbx_seq_one_letter_code
_entity_poly.pdbx_strand_id
1 'polypeptide(L)'
;MSSTNETEPETWLYDETNKDYAYDYHKAFLSMLNSVDAPCSHWLLKSSDHALYPDTFSRHYPNAKMIMPHRHRDHVLPSACRTVWGFNNIFFHDKNFGSSKYIEHSNISIHGYINRTHCEISYLSSSIV
;
A
#
# COMPACT_ATOMS: atom_id res chain seq x y z
N MET A 1 5.27 19.22 -28.36
CA MET A 1 5.05 17.97 -27.62
C MET A 1 5.18 18.29 -26.15
N SER A 2 4.05 18.32 -25.43
CA SER A 2 4.01 18.65 -24.00
C SER A 2 4.65 17.51 -23.21
N SER A 3 5.77 17.78 -22.53
CA SER A 3 6.33 16.89 -21.53
C SER A 3 5.39 16.86 -20.33
N THR A 4 4.45 15.94 -20.31
CA THR A 4 3.62 15.68 -19.13
C THR A 4 4.56 15.25 -17.99
N ASN A 5 4.55 15.97 -16.87
CA ASN A 5 5.25 15.58 -15.64
C ASN A 5 4.79 14.18 -15.21
N GLU A 6 5.53 13.14 -15.59
CA GLU A 6 5.20 11.73 -15.31
C GLU A 6 5.17 11.41 -13.80
N THR A 7 5.67 12.32 -12.95
CA THR A 7 5.76 12.20 -11.50
C THR A 7 4.53 12.70 -10.72
N GLU A 8 3.57 13.38 -11.35
CA GLU A 8 2.44 13.97 -10.60
C GLU A 8 1.54 12.96 -9.87
N PRO A 9 1.13 11.82 -10.48
CA PRO A 9 0.23 10.87 -9.81
C PRO A 9 0.88 10.17 -8.62
N GLU A 10 2.15 9.78 -8.75
CA GLU A 10 2.92 9.15 -7.68
C GLU A 10 3.15 10.13 -6.53
N THR A 11 3.53 11.36 -6.85
CA THR A 11 3.74 12.41 -5.84
C THR A 11 2.44 12.68 -5.09
N TRP A 12 1.32 12.81 -5.79
CA TRP A 12 0.01 13.01 -5.16
C TRP A 12 -0.41 11.80 -4.31
N LEU A 13 -0.16 10.57 -4.76
CA LEU A 13 -0.49 9.37 -3.99
C LEU A 13 0.33 9.35 -2.70
N TYR A 14 1.66 9.42 -2.77
CA TYR A 14 2.52 9.33 -1.58
C TYR A 14 2.60 10.61 -0.75
N ASP A 15 1.88 11.66 -1.16
CA ASP A 15 1.72 12.84 -0.34
C ASP A 15 0.93 12.50 0.93
N GLU A 16 1.47 12.90 2.08
CA GLU A 16 0.88 12.71 3.40
C GLU A 16 -0.25 13.72 3.68
N THR A 17 -0.51 14.63 2.72
CA THR A 17 -1.69 15.49 2.77
C THR A 17 -2.99 14.69 2.86
N ASN A 18 -4.02 15.36 3.38
CA ASN A 18 -5.26 14.78 3.84
C ASN A 18 -5.89 13.76 2.85
N LYS A 19 -5.85 12.47 3.21
CA LYS A 19 -6.53 11.35 2.52
C LYS A 19 -7.88 10.97 3.15
N ASP A 20 -8.44 11.80 4.01
CA ASP A 20 -9.70 11.55 4.74
C ASP A 20 -10.84 11.22 3.76
N TYR A 21 -10.91 11.91 2.61
CA TYR A 21 -11.93 11.67 1.58
C TYR A 21 -12.01 10.20 1.10
N ALA A 22 -10.86 9.51 1.02
CA ALA A 22 -10.81 8.12 0.60
C ALA A 22 -11.44 7.20 1.66
N TYR A 23 -11.21 7.50 2.92
CA TYR A 23 -11.77 6.75 4.04
C TYR A 23 -13.23 7.10 4.34
N ASP A 24 -13.65 8.33 4.06
CA ASP A 24 -15.07 8.73 4.10
C ASP A 24 -15.88 7.92 3.07
N TYR A 25 -15.39 7.85 1.83
CA TYR A 25 -16.01 7.01 0.81
C TYR A 25 -16.01 5.53 1.23
N HIS A 26 -14.88 5.04 1.74
CA HIS A 26 -14.76 3.66 2.22
C HIS A 26 -15.77 3.33 3.33
N LYS A 27 -16.02 4.25 4.28
CA LYS A 27 -17.09 4.09 5.28
C LYS A 27 -18.48 4.02 4.66
N ALA A 28 -18.78 4.91 3.72
CA ALA A 28 -20.07 4.91 3.03
C ALA A 28 -20.28 3.59 2.28
N PHE A 29 -19.24 3.10 1.61
CA PHE A 29 -19.26 1.83 0.90
C PHE A 29 -19.50 0.64 1.85
N LEU A 30 -18.79 0.57 2.98
CA LEU A 30 -19.02 -0.48 3.98
C LEU A 30 -20.42 -0.40 4.59
N SER A 31 -20.95 0.81 4.79
CA SER A 31 -22.31 1.00 5.30
C SER A 31 -23.36 0.50 4.31
N MET A 32 -23.13 0.70 3.02
CA MET A 32 -23.95 0.13 1.95
C MET A 32 -23.85 -1.39 1.93
N LEU A 33 -22.66 -1.98 2.05
CA LEU A 33 -22.52 -3.44 2.11
C LEU A 33 -23.22 -4.02 3.35
N ASN A 34 -23.12 -3.34 4.48
CA ASN A 34 -23.75 -3.74 5.73
C ASN A 34 -25.28 -3.71 5.68
N SER A 35 -25.90 -2.97 4.75
CA SER A 35 -27.36 -3.00 4.60
C SER A 35 -27.85 -4.24 3.85
N VAL A 36 -26.97 -4.89 3.08
CA VAL A 36 -27.31 -6.06 2.25
C VAL A 36 -26.83 -7.35 2.89
N ASP A 37 -25.58 -7.38 3.35
CA ASP A 37 -24.93 -8.58 3.89
C ASP A 37 -23.92 -8.19 4.99
N ALA A 38 -24.46 -7.93 6.18
CA ALA A 38 -23.64 -7.62 7.34
C ALA A 38 -23.03 -8.89 7.95
N PRO A 39 -21.71 -8.92 8.21
CA PRO A 39 -21.12 -10.01 8.97
C PRO A 39 -21.68 -10.05 10.39
N CYS A 40 -21.90 -11.24 10.94
CA CYS A 40 -22.48 -11.41 12.27
C CYS A 40 -21.60 -10.87 13.42
N SER A 41 -20.31 -10.65 13.18
CA SER A 41 -19.36 -10.21 14.21
C SER A 41 -18.67 -8.90 13.84
N HIS A 42 -17.78 -8.91 12.84
CA HIS A 42 -16.99 -7.76 12.43
C HIS A 42 -16.53 -7.88 10.98
N TRP A 43 -16.22 -6.74 10.37
CA TRP A 43 -15.59 -6.67 9.06
C TRP A 43 -14.12 -7.07 9.14
N LEU A 44 -13.71 -8.01 8.29
CA LEU A 44 -12.30 -8.34 8.07
C LEU A 44 -11.86 -7.73 6.73
N LEU A 45 -10.96 -6.74 6.79
CA LEU A 45 -10.53 -5.98 5.63
C LEU A 45 -9.05 -6.19 5.37
N LYS A 46 -8.66 -6.16 4.09
CA LYS A 46 -7.26 -6.23 3.68
C LYS A 46 -7.02 -5.30 2.49
N SER A 47 -6.09 -4.37 2.66
CA SER A 47 -5.45 -3.63 1.59
C SER A 47 -4.01 -3.30 2.00
N SER A 48 -3.08 -3.28 1.03
CA SER A 48 -1.73 -2.75 1.26
C SER A 48 -1.76 -1.26 1.60
N ASP A 49 -2.75 -0.53 1.08
CA ASP A 49 -2.79 0.92 1.14
C ASP A 49 -3.13 1.44 2.54
N HIS A 50 -3.67 0.59 3.42
CA HIS A 50 -3.93 0.96 4.82
C HIS A 50 -2.65 1.30 5.59
N ALA A 51 -1.52 0.71 5.21
CA ALA A 51 -0.24 1.01 5.82
C ALA A 51 0.40 2.29 5.26
N LEU A 52 -0.09 2.86 4.14
CA LEU A 52 0.41 4.15 3.63
C LEU A 52 -0.02 5.33 4.49
N TYR A 53 -1.23 5.28 5.06
CA TYR A 53 -1.82 6.39 5.83
C TYR A 53 -2.39 5.88 7.16
N PRO A 54 -1.54 5.36 8.07
CA PRO A 54 -1.99 4.76 9.33
C PRO A 54 -2.74 5.76 10.21
N ASP A 55 -2.31 7.03 10.25
CA ASP A 55 -2.99 8.06 11.04
C ASP A 55 -4.40 8.36 10.53
N THR A 56 -4.54 8.50 9.20
CA THR A 56 -5.84 8.71 8.55
C THR A 56 -6.78 7.53 8.81
N PHE A 57 -6.25 6.30 8.72
CA PHE A 57 -6.99 5.08 9.06
C PHE A 57 -7.46 5.09 10.52
N SER A 58 -6.56 5.36 11.47
CA SER A 58 -6.88 5.36 12.91
C SER A 58 -7.88 6.46 13.29
N ARG A 59 -7.85 7.63 12.65
CA ARG A 59 -8.88 8.67 12.83
C ARG A 59 -10.26 8.20 12.39
N HIS A 60 -10.33 7.47 11.27
CA HIS A 60 -11.60 6.98 10.72
C HIS A 60 -12.13 5.77 11.49
N TYR A 61 -11.24 4.89 11.93
CA TYR A 61 -11.59 3.65 12.61
C TYR A 61 -10.84 3.52 13.95
N PRO A 62 -11.16 4.36 14.95
CA PRO A 62 -10.44 4.37 16.23
C PRO A 62 -10.51 3.04 16.99
N ASN A 63 -11.57 2.27 16.76
CA ASN A 63 -11.79 0.97 17.39
C ASN A 63 -11.28 -0.22 16.55
N ALA A 64 -10.74 0.02 15.34
CA ALA A 64 -10.23 -1.05 14.50
C ALA A 64 -8.96 -1.66 15.10
N LYS A 65 -8.79 -2.96 14.87
CA LYS A 65 -7.56 -3.68 15.17
C LYS A 65 -6.78 -3.85 13.87
N MET A 66 -5.65 -3.15 13.77
CA MET A 66 -4.77 -3.24 12.62
C MET A 66 -3.77 -4.38 12.83
N ILE A 67 -3.69 -5.29 11.88
CA ILE A 67 -2.70 -6.37 11.84
C ILE A 67 -1.73 -6.07 10.71
N MET A 68 -0.46 -5.84 11.04
CA MET A 68 0.60 -5.56 10.07
C MET A 68 1.45 -6.82 9.87
N PRO A 69 1.29 -7.56 8.75
CA PRO A 69 2.13 -8.71 8.46
C PRO A 69 3.52 -8.26 8.02
N HIS A 70 4.56 -8.84 8.61
CA HIS A 70 5.96 -8.58 8.24
C HIS A 70 6.52 -9.73 7.38
N ARG A 71 7.35 -9.39 6.39
CA ARG A 71 8.08 -10.34 5.54
C ARG A 71 9.46 -9.80 5.20
N HIS A 72 10.46 -10.68 5.13
CA HIS A 72 11.83 -10.28 4.80
C HIS A 72 11.91 -9.58 3.44
N ARG A 73 12.58 -8.42 3.41
CA ARG A 73 12.66 -7.54 2.23
C ARG A 73 13.19 -8.26 0.99
N ASP A 74 14.18 -9.12 1.15
CA ASP A 74 14.82 -9.85 0.03
C ASP A 74 13.86 -10.82 -0.66
N HIS A 75 12.73 -11.16 -0.02
CA HIS A 75 11.65 -11.93 -0.65
C HIS A 75 10.50 -11.04 -1.15
N VAL A 76 10.30 -9.88 -0.54
CA VAL A 76 9.22 -8.94 -0.90
C VAL A 76 9.55 -8.22 -2.20
N LEU A 77 10.76 -7.65 -2.33
CA LEU A 77 11.14 -6.85 -3.50
C LEU A 77 11.06 -7.63 -4.81
N PRO A 78 11.66 -8.83 -4.95
CA PRO A 78 11.59 -9.58 -6.20
C PRO A 78 10.16 -10.02 -6.53
N SER A 79 9.37 -10.36 -5.50
CA SER A 79 7.96 -10.72 -5.66
C SER A 79 7.14 -9.54 -6.17
N ALA A 80 7.27 -8.37 -5.55
CA ALA A 80 6.56 -7.15 -5.95
C ALA A 80 6.93 -6.72 -7.38
N CYS A 81 8.22 -6.70 -7.71
CA CYS A 81 8.70 -6.41 -9.07
C CYS A 81 8.09 -7.36 -10.09
N ARG A 82 8.05 -8.67 -9.79
CA ARG A 82 7.46 -9.67 -10.68
C ARG A 82 5.96 -9.48 -10.86
N THR A 83 5.24 -9.13 -9.81
CA THR A 83 3.80 -8.81 -9.88
C THR A 83 3.56 -7.60 -10.77
N VAL A 84 4.28 -6.50 -10.55
CA VAL A 84 4.17 -5.28 -11.37
C VAL A 84 4.53 -5.55 -12.83
N TRP A 85 5.58 -6.33 -13.08
CA TRP A 85 5.97 -6.76 -14.42
C TRP A 85 4.84 -7.54 -15.11
N GLY A 86 4.22 -8.48 -14.39
CA GLY A 86 3.09 -9.26 -14.88
C GLY A 86 1.90 -8.39 -15.29
N PHE A 87 1.51 -7.43 -14.44
CA PHE A 87 0.44 -6.48 -14.75
C PHE A 87 0.77 -5.60 -15.96
N ASN A 88 1.99 -5.07 -16.04
CA ASN A 88 2.38 -4.21 -17.15
C ASN A 88 2.30 -4.93 -18.50
N ASN A 89 2.69 -6.21 -18.58
CA ASN A 89 2.60 -6.98 -19.83
C ASN A 89 1.17 -7.16 -20.35
N ILE A 90 0.16 -7.02 -19.48
CA ILE A 90 -1.25 -7.12 -19.87
C ILE A 90 -1.74 -5.81 -20.51
N PHE A 91 -1.32 -4.66 -19.96
CA PHE A 91 -1.86 -3.35 -20.34
C PHE A 91 -0.95 -2.54 -21.26
N PHE A 92 0.36 -2.74 -21.18
CA PHE A 92 1.36 -1.99 -21.93
C PHE A 92 2.11 -2.95 -22.86
N HIS A 93 1.90 -2.79 -24.16
CA HIS A 93 2.49 -3.60 -25.22
C HIS A 93 3.94 -3.21 -25.57
N ASP A 94 4.62 -2.50 -24.67
CA ASP A 94 5.88 -1.85 -25.00
C ASP A 94 7.06 -2.81 -24.83
N LYS A 95 7.66 -3.20 -25.95
CA LYS A 95 8.79 -4.15 -26.03
C LYS A 95 10.12 -3.55 -25.55
N ASN A 96 10.15 -2.26 -25.24
CA ASN A 96 11.39 -1.53 -24.90
C ASN A 96 11.59 -1.28 -23.40
N PHE A 97 10.68 -1.77 -22.55
CA PHE A 97 10.78 -1.59 -21.11
C PHE A 97 11.77 -2.58 -20.49
N GLY A 98 13.04 -2.18 -20.43
CA GLY A 98 14.09 -2.96 -19.78
C GLY A 98 13.83 -3.16 -18.28
N SER A 99 13.92 -4.41 -17.83
CA SER A 99 13.75 -4.85 -16.44
C SER A 99 14.59 -4.07 -15.41
N SER A 100 15.73 -3.51 -15.83
CA SER A 100 16.63 -2.74 -14.96
C SER A 100 16.04 -1.43 -14.45
N LYS A 101 15.26 -0.69 -15.26
CA LYS A 101 14.69 0.60 -14.85
C LYS A 101 13.58 0.43 -13.79
N TYR A 102 12.84 -0.68 -13.84
CA TYR A 102 11.83 -0.99 -12.83
C TYR A 102 12.43 -1.30 -11.47
N ILE A 103 13.58 -1.98 -11.42
CA ILE A 103 14.24 -2.34 -10.15
C ILE A 103 14.68 -1.06 -9.41
N GLU A 104 15.18 -0.05 -10.11
CA GLU A 104 15.54 1.24 -9.48
C GLU A 104 14.32 2.01 -8.98
N HIS A 105 13.27 2.18 -9.80
CA HIS A 105 12.04 2.87 -9.38
C HIS A 105 11.30 2.16 -8.24
N SER A 106 11.20 0.82 -8.31
CA SER A 106 10.56 0.02 -7.26
C SER A 106 11.38 0.02 -5.97
N ASN A 107 12.72 -0.01 -6.04
CA ASN A 107 13.55 0.15 -4.87
C ASN A 107 13.34 1.51 -4.20
N ILE A 108 13.26 2.61 -4.96
CA ILE A 108 13.04 3.96 -4.39
C ILE A 108 11.64 4.06 -3.73
N SER A 109 10.60 3.57 -4.41
CA SER A 109 9.22 3.63 -3.90
C SER A 109 9.02 2.73 -2.67
N ILE A 110 9.59 1.52 -2.67
CA ILE A 110 9.50 0.60 -1.53
C ILE A 110 10.39 1.05 -0.37
N HIS A 111 11.54 1.68 -0.64
CA HIS A 111 12.37 2.24 0.43
C HIS A 111 11.67 3.43 1.12
N GLY A 112 10.94 4.25 0.36
CA GLY A 112 10.06 5.29 0.90
C GLY A 112 8.92 4.71 1.76
N TYR A 113 8.30 3.62 1.29
CA TYR A 113 7.25 2.90 2.03
C TYR A 113 7.77 2.32 3.36
N ILE A 114 8.93 1.68 3.36
CA ILE A 114 9.54 1.06 4.55
C ILE A 114 9.96 2.13 5.57
N ASN A 115 10.54 3.24 5.11
CA ASN A 115 10.96 4.32 6.00
C ASN A 115 9.76 5.07 6.62
N ARG A 116 8.63 5.20 5.89
CA ARG A 116 7.42 5.92 6.37
C ARG A 116 6.50 5.09 7.24
N THR A 117 6.46 3.77 7.05
CA THR A 117 5.63 2.87 7.87
C THR A 117 6.16 2.68 9.30
N HIS A 118 7.26 3.35 9.69
CA HIS A 118 7.99 3.07 10.93
C HIS A 118 8.14 1.56 11.17
N CYS A 119 8.36 0.81 10.09
CA CYS A 119 8.70 -0.60 10.17
C CYS A 119 10.18 -0.67 10.59
N GLU A 120 10.48 -0.17 11.80
CA GLU A 120 11.74 -0.46 12.44
C GLU A 120 11.87 -1.97 12.47
N ILE A 121 12.99 -2.44 11.94
CA ILE A 121 13.43 -3.80 12.14
C ILE A 121 13.73 -3.92 13.64
N SER A 122 12.71 -4.20 14.44
CA SER A 122 12.91 -4.71 15.79
C SER A 122 13.44 -6.13 15.60
N TYR A 123 14.77 -6.27 15.51
CA TYR A 123 15.41 -7.49 15.96
C TYR A 123 15.15 -7.59 17.46
N LEU A 124 13.96 -8.07 17.85
CA LEU A 124 13.75 -8.57 19.20
C LEU A 124 14.48 -9.91 19.28
N SER A 125 15.77 -9.78 19.55
CA SER A 125 16.58 -10.78 20.22
C SER A 125 15.77 -11.41 21.34
N SER A 126 15.60 -12.73 21.22
CA SER A 126 15.50 -13.73 22.27
C SER A 126 15.04 -13.30 23.67
N SER A 127 14.02 -14.03 24.13
CA SER A 127 13.62 -14.27 25.52
C SER A 127 12.58 -13.29 26.07
N ILE A 128 11.39 -13.80 26.37
CA ILE A 128 10.93 -14.12 27.73
C ILE A 128 9.48 -14.61 27.64
N VAL A 129 9.29 -15.83 28.18
CA VAL A 129 8.10 -16.50 28.75
C VAL A 129 6.71 -15.98 28.38
#